data_AF-A0A2T6B8V8-F1
#
_entry.id   AF-A0A2T6B8V8-F1
#
_cell.length_a   1.000
_cell.length_b   1.000
_cell.length_c   1.000
_cell.angle_alpha   90.00
_cell.angle_beta   90.00
_cell.angle_gamma   90.00
#
_symmetry.space_group_name_H-M   'P 1'
#
loop_
_entity.id
_entity.type
_entity.pdbx_description
1 polymer ?
#
loop_
_entity_poly.entity_id
_entity_poly.type
_entity_poly.pdbx_seq_one_letter_code
_entity_poly.pdbx_strand_id
1 'polypeptide(L)'
;MISDQITTYLDRTGLAADGATPDRIRDLRDGSYVMIRPLLFHWMLIRGDFEDLIGYWDRWCYADEAGARAALDAFPERPEPTYEPAGWHRHPPSGRRRPDGDPSREYRDG
;
A
#
# COMPACT_ATOMS: atom_id res chain seq x y z
N MET A 1 -1.96 -3.30 21.65
CA MET A 1 -3.26 -3.65 21.05
C MET A 1 -3.17 -3.34 19.56
N ILE A 2 -3.16 -4.36 18.71
CA ILE A 2 -3.43 -4.17 17.28
C ILE A 2 -4.84 -3.58 17.21
N SER A 3 -4.96 -2.43 16.55
CA SER A 3 -6.16 -1.57 16.56
C SER A 3 -7.40 -2.37 16.17
N ASP A 4 -8.46 -2.31 16.98
CA ASP A 4 -9.81 -2.86 16.76
C ASP A 4 -10.34 -2.59 15.33
N GLN A 5 -9.87 -1.49 14.76
CA GLN A 5 -10.21 -1.01 13.43
C GLN A 5 -9.69 -1.87 12.28
N ILE A 6 -8.46 -2.43 12.39
CA ILE A 6 -7.90 -3.30 11.34
C ILE A 6 -8.71 -4.58 11.22
N THR A 7 -8.96 -5.26 12.34
CA THR A 7 -9.75 -6.49 12.37
C THR A 7 -11.15 -6.23 11.83
N THR A 8 -11.82 -5.20 12.33
CA THR A 8 -13.15 -4.78 11.86
C THR A 8 -13.17 -4.52 10.35
N TYR A 9 -12.16 -3.84 9.81
CA TYR A 9 -12.07 -3.58 8.38
C TYR A 9 -11.89 -4.85 7.55
N LEU A 10 -10.97 -5.72 7.96
CA LEU A 10 -10.71 -6.99 7.27
C LEU A 10 -11.95 -7.90 7.24
N ASP A 11 -12.73 -7.91 8.32
CA ASP A 11 -13.98 -8.66 8.39
C ASP A 11 -15.06 -8.06 7.48
N ARG A 12 -15.25 -6.73 7.52
CA ARG A 12 -16.27 -6.02 6.71
C ARG A 12 -16.01 -6.12 5.21
N THR A 13 -14.74 -6.17 4.81
CA THR A 13 -14.34 -6.27 3.40
C THR A 13 -14.22 -7.70 2.91
N GLY A 14 -14.31 -8.70 3.81
CA GLY A 14 -14.05 -10.10 3.49
C GLY A 14 -12.58 -10.41 3.19
N LEU A 15 -11.67 -9.42 3.31
CA LEU A 15 -10.26 -9.58 2.99
C LEU A 15 -9.54 -10.60 3.88
N ALA A 16 -10.01 -10.79 5.11
CA ALA A 16 -9.53 -11.85 5.98
C ALA A 16 -9.72 -13.24 5.33
N ALA A 17 -10.86 -13.49 4.69
CA ALA A 17 -11.15 -14.74 4.00
C ALA A 17 -10.26 -14.94 2.75
N ASP A 18 -9.82 -13.84 2.13
CA ASP A 18 -8.90 -13.83 0.98
C ASP A 18 -7.41 -13.91 1.41
N GLY A 19 -7.14 -14.19 2.69
CA GLY A 19 -5.78 -14.36 3.21
C GLY A 19 -5.03 -13.06 3.49
N ALA A 20 -5.73 -11.91 3.57
CA ALA A 20 -5.13 -10.71 4.13
C ALA A 20 -4.99 -10.85 5.65
N THR A 21 -3.80 -10.61 6.15
CA THR A 21 -3.46 -10.79 7.56
C THR A 21 -3.12 -9.45 8.21
N PRO A 22 -3.35 -9.29 9.52
CA PRO A 22 -3.09 -8.03 10.22
C PRO A 22 -1.63 -7.53 10.13
N ASP A 23 -0.65 -8.41 9.91
CA ASP A 23 0.75 -8.00 9.71
C ASP A 23 1.01 -7.30 8.37
N ARG A 24 0.06 -7.35 7.43
CA ARG A 24 0.17 -6.74 6.09
C ARG A 24 -0.52 -5.38 5.99
N ILE A 25 -1.02 -4.85 7.09
CA ILE A 25 -1.75 -3.59 7.14
C ILE A 25 -1.30 -2.77 8.34
N ARG A 26 -1.19 -1.45 8.14
CA ARG A 26 -0.84 -0.48 9.17
C ARG A 26 -1.92 0.59 9.23
N ASP A 27 -2.37 0.84 10.45
CA ASP A 27 -3.26 1.95 10.82
C ASP A 27 -2.43 3.24 10.92
N LEU A 28 -2.79 4.26 10.12
CA LEU A 28 -2.14 5.57 10.09
C LEU A 28 -2.69 6.54 11.16
N ARG A 29 -3.55 6.06 12.06
CA ARG A 29 -4.06 6.81 13.23
C ARG A 29 -4.83 8.08 12.89
N ASP A 30 -5.30 8.19 11.66
CA ASP A 30 -6.07 9.31 11.12
C ASP A 30 -7.35 8.83 10.40
N GLY A 31 -7.72 7.56 10.57
CA GLY A 31 -8.84 6.93 9.86
C GLY A 31 -8.44 6.22 8.56
N SER A 32 -7.18 6.37 8.15
CA SER A 32 -6.63 5.72 6.96
C SER A 32 -5.66 4.59 7.28
N TYR A 33 -5.32 3.81 6.25
CA TYR A 33 -4.41 2.69 6.33
C TYR A 33 -3.43 2.67 5.17
N VAL A 34 -2.35 1.90 5.35
CA VAL A 34 -1.59 1.32 4.24
C VAL A 34 -1.53 -0.19 4.36
N MET A 35 -1.65 -0.90 3.25
CA MET A 35 -1.58 -2.37 3.25
C MET A 35 -0.83 -2.91 2.04
N ILE A 36 -0.22 -4.10 2.18
CA ILE A 36 0.36 -4.81 1.04
C ILE A 36 -0.54 -5.95 0.55
N ARG A 37 -0.61 -6.12 -0.78
CA ARG A 37 -1.29 -7.26 -1.42
C ARG A 37 -0.56 -7.74 -2.68
N PRO A 38 -0.59 -9.05 -2.98
CA PRO A 38 -0.19 -9.53 -4.29
C PRO A 38 -1.24 -9.13 -5.35
N LEU A 39 -0.79 -8.79 -6.56
CA LEU A 39 -1.62 -8.64 -7.75
C LEU A 39 -0.95 -9.33 -8.94
N LEU A 40 -1.43 -10.54 -9.27
CA LEU A 40 -0.88 -11.40 -10.32
C LEU A 40 0.66 -11.55 -10.21
N PHE A 41 1.42 -10.71 -10.93
CA PHE A 41 2.88 -10.80 -11.08
C PHE A 41 3.66 -9.74 -10.28
N HIS A 42 3.00 -8.94 -9.44
CA HIS A 42 3.65 -7.89 -8.65
C HIS A 42 2.98 -7.75 -7.29
N TRP A 43 3.57 -6.95 -6.42
CA TRP A 43 2.99 -6.58 -5.13
C TRP A 43 2.59 -5.12 -5.12
N MET A 44 1.55 -4.79 -4.38
CA MET A 44 1.05 -3.44 -4.23
C MET A 44 1.14 -3.02 -2.77
N LEU A 45 1.56 -1.79 -2.50
CA LEU A 45 1.23 -1.07 -1.29
C LEU A 45 0.06 -0.14 -1.61
N ILE A 46 -1.08 -0.32 -0.97
CA ILE A 46 -2.32 0.44 -1.15
C ILE A 46 -2.48 1.39 0.02
N ARG A 47 -2.90 2.64 -0.24
CA ARG A 47 -3.33 3.61 0.77
C ARG A 47 -4.82 3.91 0.60
N GLY A 48 -5.61 3.83 1.67
CA GLY A 48 -7.05 4.10 1.62
C GLY A 48 -7.65 4.38 3.00
N ASP A 49 -8.96 4.60 3.02
CA ASP A 49 -9.75 4.82 4.25
C ASP A 49 -10.34 3.53 4.78
N PHE A 50 -10.38 3.38 6.09
CA PHE A 50 -11.11 2.27 6.72
C PHE A 50 -12.63 2.32 6.51
N GLU A 51 -13.18 3.49 6.16
CA GLU A 51 -14.60 3.66 5.86
C GLU A 51 -14.95 3.44 4.37
N ASP A 52 -13.96 3.54 3.46
CA ASP A 52 -14.13 3.20 2.06
C ASP A 52 -13.89 1.69 1.85
N LEU A 53 -15.00 0.95 1.72
CA LEU A 53 -14.97 -0.50 1.54
C LEU A 53 -14.84 -0.94 0.07
N ILE A 54 -14.84 0.01 -0.87
CA ILE A 54 -14.88 -0.28 -2.31
C ILE A 54 -13.56 0.11 -2.97
N GLY A 55 -13.00 1.26 -2.59
CA GLY A 55 -11.87 1.87 -3.24
C GLY A 55 -10.62 1.96 -2.38
N TYR A 56 -9.66 2.69 -2.93
CA TYR A 56 -8.47 3.19 -2.26
C TYR A 56 -8.02 4.46 -2.97
N TRP A 57 -7.27 5.30 -2.27
CA TRP A 57 -6.80 6.57 -2.80
C TRP A 57 -5.60 6.40 -3.73
N ASP A 58 -4.67 5.56 -3.33
CA ASP A 58 -3.39 5.43 -4.02
C ASP A 58 -2.80 4.02 -3.92
N ARG A 59 -1.88 3.70 -4.84
CA ARG A 59 -1.09 2.47 -4.77
C ARG A 59 0.27 2.58 -5.45
N TRP A 60 1.25 1.91 -4.86
CA TRP A 60 2.58 1.73 -5.42
C TRP A 60 2.86 0.25 -5.70
N CYS A 61 3.40 -0.05 -6.88
CA CYS A 61 3.71 -1.42 -7.29
C CYS A 61 5.20 -1.74 -7.08
N TYR A 62 5.47 -2.93 -6.53
CA TYR A 62 6.78 -3.50 -6.23
C TYR A 62 6.98 -4.78 -7.03
N ALA A 63 8.23 -5.12 -7.32
CA ALA A 63 8.54 -6.32 -8.12
C ALA A 63 8.19 -7.60 -7.35
N ASP A 64 8.36 -7.59 -6.03
CA ASP A 64 8.18 -8.74 -5.15
C ASP A 64 7.61 -8.33 -3.77
N GLU A 65 7.33 -9.34 -2.94
CA GLU A 65 6.80 -9.15 -1.59
C GLU A 65 7.79 -8.42 -0.69
N ALA A 66 9.09 -8.69 -0.86
CA ALA A 66 10.14 -8.14 -0.01
C ALA A 66 10.20 -6.61 -0.13
N GLY A 67 10.15 -6.07 -1.35
CA GLY A 67 10.10 -4.63 -1.60
C GLY A 67 8.84 -3.99 -1.01
N ALA A 68 7.67 -4.61 -1.21
CA ALA A 68 6.41 -4.11 -0.64
C ALA A 68 6.43 -4.13 0.89
N ARG A 69 6.96 -5.19 1.50
CA ARG A 69 7.11 -5.32 2.95
C ARG A 69 8.03 -4.24 3.51
N ALA A 70 9.19 -4.02 2.90
CA ALA A 70 10.11 -2.97 3.31
C ALA A 70 9.45 -1.58 3.26
N ALA A 71 8.65 -1.31 2.22
CA ALA A 71 7.90 -0.06 2.11
C ALA A 71 6.80 0.09 3.17
N LEU A 72 6.09 -1.00 3.50
CA LEU A 72 5.09 -1.01 4.58
C LEU A 72 5.73 -0.73 5.94
N ASP A 73 6.83 -1.40 6.24
CA ASP A 73 7.54 -1.28 7.52
C ASP A 73 8.10 0.14 7.71
N ALA A 74 8.61 0.75 6.63
CA ALA A 74 9.14 2.11 6.61
C ALA A 74 8.05 3.19 6.52
N PHE A 75 6.78 2.84 6.28
CA PHE A 75 5.72 3.83 6.11
C PHE A 75 5.46 4.56 7.44
N PRO A 76 5.52 5.90 7.47
CA PRO A 76 5.31 6.65 8.70
C PRO A 76 3.85 6.56 9.13
N GLU A 77 3.59 6.57 10.44
CA GLU A 77 2.22 6.56 10.96
C GLU A 77 1.45 7.81 10.55
N ARG A 78 2.13 8.96 10.39
CA ARG A 78 1.53 10.22 9.94
C ARG A 78 2.30 10.72 8.71
N PRO A 79 2.01 10.21 7.51
CA PRO A 79 2.67 10.66 6.29
C PRO A 79 2.28 12.11 5.96
N GLU A 80 3.25 12.90 5.50
CA GLU A 80 2.95 14.16 4.82
C GLU A 80 2.08 13.90 3.57
N PRO A 81 1.25 14.86 3.12
CA PRO A 81 0.36 14.66 1.97
C PRO A 81 1.08 14.23 0.69
N THR A 82 2.35 14.62 0.51
CA THR A 82 3.19 14.30 -0.65
C THR A 82 4.14 13.12 -0.41
N TYR A 83 4.04 12.44 0.74
CA TYR A 83 4.90 11.31 1.05
C TYR A 83 4.67 10.17 0.07
N GLU A 84 5.76 9.63 -0.48
CA GLU A 84 5.77 8.42 -1.27
C GLU A 84 6.73 7.40 -0.63
N PRO A 85 6.35 6.12 -0.58
CA PRO A 85 7.25 5.07 -0.16
C PRO A 85 8.41 4.92 -1.16
N ALA A 86 9.55 4.40 -0.69
CA ALA A 86 10.68 4.08 -1.55
C ALA A 86 10.52 2.71 -2.23
N GLY A 87 11.27 2.47 -3.31
CA GLY A 87 11.43 1.13 -3.91
C GLY A 87 10.33 0.67 -4.86
N TRP A 88 9.28 1.45 -5.09
CA TRP A 88 8.27 1.11 -6.09
C TRP A 88 8.77 1.31 -7.50
N HIS A 89 8.35 0.45 -8.44
CA HIS A 89 8.73 0.55 -9.86
C HIS A 89 7.63 1.09 -10.77
N ARG A 90 6.37 1.05 -10.31
CA ARG A 90 5.24 1.65 -11.02
C ARG A 90 4.27 2.33 -10.06
N HIS A 91 3.82 3.51 -10.41
CA HIS A 91 2.80 4.28 -9.71
C HIS A 91 1.60 4.52 -10.64
N PRO A 92 0.63 3.59 -10.68
CA PRO A 92 -0.42 3.56 -11.69
C PRO A 92 -1.26 4.83 -11.82
N PRO A 93 -1.72 5.50 -10.73
CA PRO A 93 -2.55 6.70 -10.86
C PRO A 93 -1.88 7.85 -11.61
N SER A 94 -0.55 7.98 -11.48
CA SER A 94 0.21 9.05 -12.15
C SER A 94 0.86 8.65 -13.48
N GLY A 95 0.86 7.36 -13.82
CA GLY A 95 1.63 6.82 -14.94
C GLY A 95 3.16 6.80 -14.75
N ARG A 96 3.69 7.21 -13.59
CA ARG A 96 5.13 7.20 -13.31
C ARG A 96 5.69 5.79 -13.17
N ARG A 97 6.94 5.62 -13.61
CA ARG A 97 7.72 4.40 -13.51
C ARG A 97 9.12 4.69 -13.05
N ARG A 98 9.67 3.78 -12.24
CA ARG A 98 11.03 3.80 -11.73
C ARG A 98 11.65 2.43 -12.01
N PRO A 99 12.37 2.22 -13.12
CA PRO A 99 13.07 0.96 -13.38
C PRO A 99 13.86 0.53 -12.14
N ASP A 100 13.70 -0.73 -11.74
CA ASP A 100 14.36 -1.32 -10.56
C ASP A 100 14.07 -0.58 -9.23
N GLY A 101 13.00 0.22 -9.19
CA GLY A 101 12.66 1.05 -8.02
C GLY A 101 13.50 2.31 -7.87
N ASP A 102 14.33 2.66 -8.86
CA ASP A 102 15.28 3.78 -8.82
C ASP A 102 14.62 5.12 -9.19
N PRO A 103 14.52 6.09 -8.25
CA PRO A 103 13.93 7.40 -8.50
C PRO A 103 14.71 8.24 -9.54
N SER A 104 16.00 8.00 -9.72
CA SER A 104 16.82 8.75 -10.68
C SER A 104 16.53 8.38 -12.13
N ARG A 105 15.88 7.22 -12.35
CA ARG A 105 15.50 6.69 -13.67
C ARG A 105 14.02 6.89 -13.95
N GLU A 106 13.37 7.76 -13.21
CA GLU A 106 11.94 7.96 -13.31
C GLU A 106 11.52 8.53 -14.67
N TYR A 107 10.46 7.96 -15.23
CA TYR A 107 9.79 8.47 -16.43
C TYR A 107 8.28 8.29 -16.32
N ARG A 108 7.53 8.89 -17.25
CA ARG A 108 6.08 8.72 -17.38
C ARG A 108 5.76 7.96 -18.66
N ASP A 109 4.90 6.95 -18.57
CA ASP A 109 4.27 6.39 -19.76
C ASP A 109 3.33 7.45 -20.35
N GLY A 110 3.41 7.65 -21.67
CA GLY A 110 2.55 8.57 -22.43
C GLY A 110 1.14 8.06 -22.63
#